data_AF-A0AAD5NW22-F1
#
_entry.id   AF-A0AAD5NW22-F1
#
_cell.length_a   1.000
_cell.length_b   1.000
_cell.length_c   1.000
_cell.angle_alpha   90.00
_cell.angle_beta   90.00
_cell.angle_gamma   90.00
#
_symmetry.space_group_name_H-M   'P 1'
#
loop_
_entity.id
_entity.type
_entity.pdbx_description
1 polymer ?
#
loop_
_entity_poly.entity_id
_entity_poly.type
_entity_poly.pdbx_seq_one_letter_code
_entity_poly.pdbx_strand_id
1 'polypeptide(L)' 'MEQLWTLRLYTRPTSQYPTPVFTVGWLEFVRAKHLQVGDKLTFSGHQVRAADGELQVQYRIQVTRTINL' A
#
# COMPACT_ATOMS: atom_id res chain seq x y z
N MET A 1 -11.62 12.68 1.20
CA MET A 1 -11.26 12.48 -0.23
C MET A 1 -10.34 11.29 -0.33
N GLU A 2 -10.62 10.37 -1.25
CA GLU A 2 -9.69 9.29 -1.59
C GLU A 2 -8.44 9.91 -2.23
N GLN A 3 -7.25 9.47 -1.80
CA GLN A 3 -5.98 9.95 -2.33
C GLN A 3 -5.24 8.76 -2.94
N LEU A 4 -4.86 8.89 -4.21
CA LEU A 4 -4.08 7.88 -4.90
C LEU A 4 -2.60 7.97 -4.51
N TRP A 5 -1.98 6.81 -4.32
CA TRP A 5 -0.57 6.68 -3.95
C TRP A 5 0.12 5.71 -4.90
N THR A 6 1.15 6.18 -5.60
CA THR A 6 1.99 5.34 -6.44
C THR A 6 3.11 4.76 -5.57
N LEU A 7 3.04 3.46 -5.29
CA LEU A 7 4.04 2.73 -4.52
C LEU A 7 4.74 1.70 -5.41
N ARG A 8 6.06 1.58 -5.29
CA ARG A 8 6.82 0.52 -5.96
C ARG A 8 7.08 -0.64 -5.02
N LEU A 9 6.49 -1.80 -5.32
CA LEU A 9 6.85 -3.07 -4.71
C LEU A 9 8.10 -3.63 -5.42
N TYR A 10 9.13 -3.95 -4.66
CA TYR A 10 10.36 -4.54 -5.17
C TYR A 10 10.73 -5.77 -4.36
N THR A 11 11.04 -6.85 -5.06
CA THR A 11 11.54 -8.08 -4.46
C THR A 11 12.98 -8.27 -4.91
N ARG A 12 13.93 -8.28 -3.97
CA ARG A 12 15.35 -8.41 -4.31
C ARG A 12 15.61 -9.78 -4.95
N PRO A 13 16.12 -9.86 -6.19
CA PRO A 13 16.26 -11.13 -6.91
C PRO A 13 17.28 -12.10 -6.31
N THR A 14 18.29 -11.57 -5.61
CA THR A 14 19.49 -12.33 -5.20
C THR A 14 19.42 -12.89 -3.78
N SER A 15 18.24 -12.95 -3.16
CA SER A 15 18.07 -13.45 -1.80
C SER A 15 17.62 -14.91 -1.82
N GLN A 16 18.18 -15.75 -0.93
CA GLN A 16 17.66 -17.10 -0.65
C GLN A 16 16.19 -17.06 -0.22
N TYR A 17 15.76 -15.95 0.39
CA TYR A 17 14.38 -15.67 0.76
C TYR A 17 13.97 -14.30 0.18
N PRO A 18 13.37 -14.26 -1.01
CA PRO A 18 12.96 -13.02 -1.66
C PRO A 18 11.84 -12.35 -0.84
N THR A 19 12.19 -11.32 -0.08
CA THR A 19 11.23 -10.54 0.72
C THR A 19 10.79 -9.31 -0.09
N PRO A 20 9.49 -9.13 -0.32
CA PRO A 20 8.98 -7.94 -1.01
C PRO A 20 9.05 -6.72 -0.08
N VAL A 21 9.49 -5.59 -0.61
CA VAL A 21 9.57 -4.30 0.10
C VAL A 21 8.97 -3.18 -0.74
N PHE A 22 8.28 -2.23 -0.09
CA PHE A 22 7.92 -0.98 -0.74
C PHE A 22 9.12 -0.03 -0.75
N THR A 23 9.38 0.56 -1.92
CA THR A 23 10.54 1.43 -2.15
C THR A 23 10.09 2.85 -2.52
N VAL A 24 9.96 3.14 -3.81
CA VAL A 24 9.52 4.45 -4.32
C VAL A 24 8.11 4.76 -3.82
N GLY A 25 7.90 6.00 -3.33
CA GLY A 25 6.63 6.51 -2.84
C GLY A 25 6.32 6.15 -1.37
N TRP A 26 7.07 5.22 -0.77
CA TRP A 26 6.80 4.74 0.58
C TRP A 26 7.06 5.80 1.64
N LEU A 27 8.20 6.50 1.56
CA LEU A 27 8.56 7.51 2.55
C LEU A 27 7.60 8.71 2.50
N GLU A 28 7.19 9.12 1.30
CA GLU A 28 6.20 10.17 1.07
C GLU A 28 4.85 9.81 1.68
N PHE A 29 4.40 8.57 1.46
CA PHE A 29 3.16 8.05 2.05
C PHE A 29 3.22 8.05 3.59
N VAL A 30 4.30 7.52 4.16
CA VAL A 30 4.52 7.47 5.63
C VAL A 30 4.45 8.85 6.25
N ARG A 31 5.14 9.83 5.64
CA ARG A 31 5.15 11.23 6.11
C ARG A 31 3.78 11.87 6.01
N ALA A 32 3.10 11.74 4.87
CA ALA A 32 1.81 12.36 4.64
C ALA A 32 0.67 11.77 5.49
N LYS A 33 0.78 10.51 5.91
CA LYS A 33 -0.19 9.85 6.81
C LYS A 33 0.24 9.88 8.27
N HIS A 34 1.40 10.49 8.57
CA HIS A 34 1.99 10.58 9.90
C HIS A 34 2.08 9.21 10.60
N LEU A 35 2.51 8.19 9.85
CA LEU A 35 2.58 6.83 10.39
C LEU A 35 3.66 6.73 11.46
N GLN A 36 3.34 6.00 12.53
CA GLN A 36 4.24 5.73 13.64
C GLN A 36 4.50 4.23 13.77
N VAL A 37 5.58 3.88 14.47
CA VAL A 37 5.83 2.48 14.86
C VAL A 37 4.64 2.00 15.68
N GLY A 38 4.06 0.85 15.28
CA GLY A 38 2.88 0.27 15.91
C GLY A 38 1.57 0.50 15.14
N ASP A 39 1.53 1.46 14.20
CA ASP A 39 0.42 1.57 13.27
C ASP A 39 0.33 0.33 12.37
N LYS A 40 -0.89 -0.10 12.07
CA LYS A 40 -1.15 -1.26 11.21
C LYS A 40 -1.66 -0.80 9.86
N LEU A 41 -1.11 -1.37 8.79
CA LEU A 41 -1.57 -1.14 7.43
C LEU A 41 -2.23 -2.40 6.88
N THR A 42 -3.38 -2.24 6.24
CA THR A 42 -4.06 -3.30 5.50
C THR A 42 -4.10 -2.93 4.03
N PHE A 43 -3.50 -3.80 3.20
CA PHE A 43 -3.54 -3.70 1.75
C PHE A 43 -4.63 -4.65 1.23
N SER A 44 -5.49 -4.16 0.35
CA SER A 44 -6.58 -4.93 -0.25
C SER A 44 -6.69 -4.61 -1.74
N GLY A 45 -7.17 -5.57 -2.52
CA GLY A 45 -7.45 -5.41 -3.94
C GLY A 45 -8.88 -5.87 -4.22
N HIS A 46 -9.64 -5.04 -4.92
CA HIS A 46 -11.00 -5.36 -5.34
C HIS A 46 -11.08 -5.34 -6.86
N GLN A 47 -11.73 -6.35 -7.43
CA GLN A 47 -12.04 -6.35 -8.86
C GLN A 47 -13.17 -5.36 -9.14
N VAL A 48 -12.95 -4.48 -10.09
CA VAL A 48 -13.91 -3.48 -10.55
C VAL A 48 -14.01 -3.56 -12.07
N ARG A 49 -15.21 -3.34 -12.64
CA ARG A 49 -15.34 -3.15 -14.09
C ARG A 49 -15.01 -1.71 -14.43
N ALA A 50 -14.07 -1.51 -15.34
CA ALA A 50 -13.79 -0.21 -15.93
C ALA A 50 -14.89 0.19 -16.93
N ALA A 51 -14.84 1.43 -17.41
CA ALA A 51 -15.85 1.99 -18.32
C ALA A 51 -15.90 1.27 -19.68
N ASP A 52 -14.80 0.64 -20.10
CA ASP A 52 -14.67 -0.22 -21.28
C ASP A 52 -15.18 -1.66 -21.05
N GLY A 53 -15.59 -1.98 -19.83
CA GLY A 53 -16.07 -3.30 -19.44
C GLY A 53 -14.96 -4.29 -19.03
N GLU A 54 -13.68 -3.91 -19.10
CA GLU A 54 -12.56 -4.75 -18.66
C GLU A 54 -12.50 -4.85 -17.13
N LEU A 55 -12.02 -5.99 -16.66
CA LEU A 55 -11.84 -6.24 -15.23
C LEU A 55 -10.49 -5.67 -14.78
N GLN A 56 -10.53 -4.67 -13.90
CA GLN A 56 -9.34 -4.06 -13.31
C GLN A 56 -9.31 -4.32 -11.80
N VAL A 57 -8.11 -4.32 -11.21
CA VAL A 57 -7.96 -4.40 -9.76
C VAL A 57 -7.72 -3.00 -9.21
N GLN A 58 -8.60 -2.55 -8.33
CA GLN A 58 -8.40 -1.35 -7.55
C GLN A 58 -7.79 -1.71 -6.19
N TYR A 59 -6.60 -1.18 -5.93
CA TYR A 59 -5.92 -1.37 -4.65
C TYR A 59 -6.32 -0.28 -3.64
N ARG A 60 -6.49 -0.68 -2.39
CA ARG A 60 -6.72 0.21 -1.25
C ARG A 60 -5.73 -0.05 -0.12
N ILE A 61 -5.36 1.02 0.56
CA ILE A 61 -4.52 0.99 1.76
C ILE A 61 -5.34 1.59 2.90
N GLN A 62 -5.58 0.81 3.94
CA GLN A 62 -6.19 1.28 5.18
C GLN A 62 -5.13 1.36 6.27
N VAL A 63 -5.15 2.46 7.03
CA VAL A 63 -4.29 2.66 8.20
C VAL A 63 -5.16 2.54 9.45
N THR A 64 -4.83 1.59 10.31
CA THR A 64 -5.45 1.40 11.62
C THR A 64 -4.47 1.81 12.70
N ARG A 65 -4.86 2.83 13.49
CA ARG A 65 -4.05 3.36 14.59
C ARG A 65 -4.56 2.78 15.90
N THR A 66 -3.68 2.19 16.68
CA THR A 66 -4.01 1.83 18.06
C THR A 66 -3.86 3.08 18.90
N ILE A 67 -4.97 3.66 19.33
CA ILE A 67 -4.94 4.76 20.30
C ILE A 67 -4.79 4.10 21.66
N ASN A 68 -3.62 4.23 22.27
CA ASN A 68 -3.50 3.97 23.71
C ASN A 68 -4.07 5.20 24.42
N LEU A 69 -5.24 5.02 25.06
CA LEU A 69 -5.83 6.00 25.97
C LEU A 69 -5.07 6.03 27.30
#